data_AF-A0A7S0TDP2-F1
#
_entry.id   AF-A0A7S0TDP2-F1
#
_cell.length_a   1.000
_cell.length_b   1.000
_cell.length_c   1.000
_cell.angle_alpha   90.00
_cell.angle_beta   90.00
_cell.angle_gamma   90.00
#
_symmetry.space_group_name_H-M   'P 1'
#
loop_
_entity.id
_entity.type
_entity.pdbx_description
1 polymer ?
#
loop_
_entity_poly.entity_id
_entity_poly.type
_entity_poly.pdbx_seq_one_letter_code
_entity_poly.pdbx_strand_id
1 'polypeptide(L)'
;ISDACLVIVLKCTYEEKVTETRNNLRWFEASPKSKLFYITRDPASAQDFSPVSDNEKWGRTRALDSLRNSYDAIPVSVDKDLAGHRHAIPKHVELELKYYQVTKERKRFVEANLFFSDLCTTQAPRHFGGSHDILDMMNERGILPCDIDINGVIKSQSYNLEIHYYPLPWFDLLNRFEFSQGIYFVFYTLIALVICSIGGFVYGTNRILTKLRHPPR
;
A
#
# COMPACT_ATOMS: atom_id res chain seq x y z
N ILE A 1 15.65 -5.03 19.24
CA ILE A 1 14.78 -3.97 18.68
C ILE A 1 15.67 -3.27 17.67
N SER A 2 15.43 -3.49 16.38
CA SER A 2 16.23 -2.86 15.31
C SER A 2 15.62 -1.48 15.07
N ASP A 3 16.47 -0.45 14.98
CA ASP A 3 16.14 0.96 15.08
C ASP A 3 14.87 1.36 14.32
N ALA A 4 13.94 1.96 15.07
CA ALA A 4 12.68 2.45 14.57
C ALA A 4 12.90 3.85 13.96
N CYS A 5 13.35 3.91 12.71
CA CYS A 5 13.04 5.07 11.88
C CYS A 5 11.52 5.07 11.67
N LEU A 6 10.80 5.70 12.59
CA LEU A 6 9.34 5.65 12.64
C LEU A 6 8.71 6.40 11.45
N VAL A 7 9.36 7.46 10.97
CA VAL A 7 8.89 8.27 9.84
C VAL A 7 10.09 8.87 9.10
N ILE A 8 10.16 8.71 7.78
CA ILE A 8 11.12 9.42 6.92
C ILE A 8 10.33 10.46 6.11
N VAL A 9 10.68 11.74 6.26
CA VAL A 9 10.05 12.84 5.53
C VAL A 9 11.01 13.38 4.48
N LEU A 10 10.60 13.30 3.22
CA LEU A 10 11.32 13.81 2.07
C LEU A 10 10.57 14.99 1.47
N LYS A 11 11.26 16.12 1.27
CA LYS A 11 10.71 17.26 0.51
C LYS A 11 10.95 17.01 -0.96
N CYS A 12 9.87 16.78 -1.70
CA CYS A 12 9.90 16.47 -3.12
C CYS A 12 9.32 17.63 -3.94
N THR A 13 9.63 17.67 -5.23
CA THR A 13 9.06 18.61 -6.19
C THR A 13 8.58 17.83 -7.40
N TYR A 14 7.41 18.17 -7.93
CA TYR A 14 6.93 17.54 -9.15
C TYR A 14 7.87 17.84 -10.32
N GLU A 15 8.35 16.79 -10.98
CA GLU A 15 9.18 16.93 -12.18
C GLU A 15 8.37 17.44 -13.37
N GLU A 16 7.05 17.18 -13.38
CA GLU A 16 6.14 17.63 -14.43
C GLU A 16 5.45 18.94 -14.06
N LYS A 17 5.15 19.74 -15.09
CA LYS A 17 4.37 20.97 -14.91
C LYS A 17 2.91 20.63 -14.60
N VAL A 18 2.55 20.80 -13.34
CA VAL A 18 1.21 20.43 -12.81
C VAL A 18 0.06 21.23 -13.43
N THR A 19 0.32 22.44 -13.93
CA THR A 19 -0.68 23.32 -14.55
C THR A 19 -1.03 22.95 -16.00
N GLU A 20 -0.16 22.22 -16.70
CA GLU A 20 -0.41 21.82 -18.08
C GLU A 20 -1.48 20.73 -18.12
N THR A 21 -2.44 20.85 -19.03
CA THR A 21 -3.44 19.81 -19.26
C THR A 21 -2.81 18.63 -20.00
N ARG A 22 -3.06 17.41 -19.50
CA ARG A 22 -2.62 16.17 -20.13
C ARG A 22 -3.78 15.24 -20.37
N ASN A 23 -3.65 14.44 -21.44
CA ASN A 23 -4.61 13.40 -21.80
C ASN A 23 -4.42 12.14 -20.94
N ASN A 24 -3.19 11.85 -20.52
CA ASN A 24 -2.88 10.72 -19.66
C ASN A 24 -3.02 11.12 -18.20
N LEU A 25 -3.59 10.20 -17.40
CA LEU A 25 -3.69 10.36 -15.95
C LEU A 25 -2.30 10.34 -15.32
N ARG A 26 -2.06 11.26 -14.40
CA ARG A 26 -0.82 11.31 -13.61
C ARG A 26 -0.91 10.38 -12.42
N TRP A 27 0.23 9.98 -11.88
CA TRP A 27 0.29 9.04 -10.75
C TRP A 27 -0.45 9.55 -9.50
N PHE A 28 -0.48 10.87 -9.30
CA PHE A 28 -1.19 11.52 -8.20
C PHE A 28 -2.67 11.83 -8.48
N GLU A 29 -3.13 11.61 -9.72
CA GLU A 29 -4.55 11.70 -10.11
C GLU A 29 -5.22 10.32 -10.11
N ALA A 30 -4.51 9.30 -9.61
CA ALA A 30 -4.92 7.93 -9.70
C ALA A 30 -6.13 7.65 -8.79
N SER A 31 -7.05 6.84 -9.32
CA SER A 31 -8.31 6.52 -8.66
C SER A 31 -8.10 5.61 -7.44
N PRO A 32 -9.09 5.53 -6.53
CA PRO A 32 -9.06 4.62 -5.40
C PRO A 32 -8.69 3.19 -5.79
N LYS A 33 -7.83 2.53 -5.00
CA LYS A 33 -7.36 1.14 -5.19
C LYS A 33 -6.59 0.88 -6.49
N SER A 34 -6.25 1.91 -7.25
CA SER A 34 -5.38 1.75 -8.42
C SER A 34 -3.96 1.35 -7.99
N LYS A 35 -3.28 0.57 -8.82
CA LYS A 35 -1.90 0.12 -8.59
C LYS A 35 -0.95 1.04 -9.35
N LEU A 36 -0.03 1.71 -8.66
CA LEU A 36 0.89 2.65 -9.29
C LEU A 36 2.18 1.98 -9.77
N PHE A 37 2.82 1.24 -8.88
CA PHE A 37 4.07 0.54 -9.15
C PHE A 37 4.20 -0.68 -8.24
N TYR A 38 5.27 -1.44 -8.42
CA TYR A 38 5.57 -2.62 -7.62
C TYR A 38 6.89 -2.41 -6.87
N ILE A 39 6.97 -2.95 -5.67
CA ILE A 39 8.20 -3.02 -4.87
C ILE A 39 8.51 -4.46 -4.53
N THR A 40 9.78 -4.81 -4.37
CA THR A 40 10.18 -6.18 -4.03
C THR A 40 9.75 -6.51 -2.60
N ARG A 41 9.22 -7.72 -2.40
CA ARG A 41 8.83 -8.21 -1.08
C ARG A 41 10.03 -8.38 -0.17
N ASP A 42 11.11 -8.95 -0.70
CA ASP A 42 12.38 -9.13 0.01
C ASP A 42 13.40 -8.08 -0.44
N PRO A 43 14.40 -7.75 0.40
CA PRO A 43 15.45 -6.82 0.03
C PRO A 43 16.23 -7.34 -1.18
N ALA A 44 16.32 -6.53 -2.23
CA ALA A 44 17.14 -6.81 -3.40
C ALA A 44 18.60 -6.41 -3.13
N SER A 45 19.55 -7.17 -3.68
CA SER A 45 20.96 -6.84 -3.50
C SER A 45 21.35 -5.67 -4.38
N ALA A 46 22.33 -4.87 -3.93
CA ALA A 46 22.83 -3.75 -4.72
C ALA A 46 23.40 -4.19 -6.09
N GLN A 47 23.96 -5.40 -6.18
CA GLN A 47 24.46 -5.93 -7.46
C GLN A 47 23.34 -6.21 -8.46
N ASP A 48 22.13 -6.53 -7.99
CA ASP A 48 20.98 -6.82 -8.87
C ASP A 48 20.50 -5.56 -9.62
N PHE A 49 20.85 -4.37 -9.13
CA PHE A 49 20.58 -3.11 -9.80
C PHE A 49 21.62 -2.74 -10.86
N SER A 50 22.83 -3.30 -10.78
CA SER A 50 23.92 -3.00 -11.71
C SER A 50 23.72 -3.77 -13.01
N PRO A 51 23.82 -3.11 -14.19
CA PRO A 51 23.72 -3.81 -15.46
C PRO A 51 24.90 -4.78 -15.63
N VAL A 52 24.59 -6.02 -16.05
CA VAL A 52 25.62 -7.06 -16.32
C VAL A 52 25.97 -7.12 -17.81
N SER A 53 25.11 -6.57 -18.67
CA SER A 53 25.29 -6.50 -20.12
C SER A 53 24.93 -5.13 -20.66
N ASP A 54 25.46 -4.74 -21.82
CA ASP A 54 25.23 -3.43 -22.46
C ASP A 54 23.75 -3.14 -22.79
N ASN A 55 22.93 -4.19 -22.87
CA ASN A 55 21.49 -4.09 -23.11
C ASN A 55 20.68 -3.83 -21.84
N GLU A 56 21.30 -3.89 -20.66
CA GLU A 56 20.66 -3.62 -19.38
C GLU A 56 20.94 -2.19 -18.93
N LYS A 57 19.99 -1.62 -18.18
CA LYS A 57 20.16 -0.30 -17.54
C LYS A 57 20.06 -0.48 -16.03
N TRP A 58 20.58 0.50 -15.28
CA TRP A 58 20.44 0.54 -13.83
C TRP A 58 18.98 0.34 -13.39
N GLY A 59 18.75 -0.63 -12.51
CA GLY A 59 17.41 -1.01 -12.03
C GLY A 59 16.49 -1.65 -13.07
N ARG A 60 16.99 -1.93 -14.28
CA ARG A 60 16.28 -2.62 -15.37
C ARG A 60 17.12 -3.80 -15.85
N THR A 61 17.43 -4.68 -14.92
CA THR A 61 18.19 -5.91 -15.13
C THR A 61 17.24 -7.10 -15.30
N ARG A 62 17.70 -8.18 -15.93
CA ARG A 62 16.91 -9.42 -16.02
C ARG A 62 16.56 -10.00 -14.64
N ALA A 63 17.43 -9.82 -13.66
CA ALA A 63 17.18 -10.25 -12.28
C ALA A 63 15.93 -9.58 -11.72
N LEU A 64 15.85 -8.23 -11.78
CA LEU A 64 14.69 -7.48 -11.28
C LEU A 64 13.45 -7.63 -12.17
N ASP A 65 13.63 -7.77 -13.49
CA ASP A 65 12.51 -7.97 -14.42
C ASP A 65 11.81 -9.32 -14.19
N SER A 66 12.55 -10.35 -13.76
CA SER A 66 11.96 -11.66 -13.44
C SER A 66 11.11 -11.65 -12.16
N LEU A 67 11.35 -10.71 -11.25
CA LEU A 67 10.51 -10.47 -10.07
C LEU A 67 9.20 -9.75 -10.45
N ARG A 68 9.18 -9.06 -11.59
CA ARG A 68 8.00 -8.32 -12.03
C ARG A 68 6.90 -9.30 -12.40
N ASN A 69 5.75 -9.17 -11.75
CA ASN A 69 4.60 -10.09 -11.83
C ASN A 69 4.82 -11.46 -11.17
N SER A 70 5.89 -11.64 -10.37
CA SER A 70 6.01 -12.81 -9.50
C SER A 70 5.36 -12.55 -8.14
N TYR A 71 5.28 -13.58 -7.29
CA TYR A 71 4.88 -13.40 -5.90
C TYR A 71 5.84 -12.43 -5.20
N ASP A 72 7.11 -12.36 -5.59
CA ASP A 72 8.18 -11.59 -4.92
C ASP A 72 8.10 -10.07 -5.12
N ALA A 73 7.07 -9.58 -5.79
CA ALA A 73 6.77 -8.16 -5.90
C ALA A 73 5.36 -7.87 -5.36
N ILE A 74 5.26 -6.87 -4.48
CA ILE A 74 3.97 -6.39 -3.98
C ILE A 74 3.56 -5.10 -4.71
N PRO A 75 2.28 -4.95 -5.07
CA PRO A 75 1.79 -3.70 -5.64
C PRO A 75 1.71 -2.62 -4.56
N VAL A 76 2.05 -1.40 -4.94
CA VAL A 76 1.73 -0.20 -4.16
C VAL A 76 0.40 0.33 -4.68
N SER A 77 -0.63 0.25 -3.84
CA SER A 77 -1.99 0.69 -4.17
C SER A 77 -2.34 2.02 -3.55
N VAL A 78 -3.09 2.84 -4.28
CA VAL A 78 -3.71 4.05 -3.72
C VAL A 78 -4.82 3.64 -2.77
N ASP A 79 -4.91 4.33 -1.64
CA ASP A 79 -5.94 4.12 -0.64
C ASP A 79 -7.35 4.27 -1.23
N LYS A 80 -8.33 3.66 -0.56
CA LYS A 80 -9.73 3.71 -0.99
C LYS A 80 -10.34 5.09 -0.77
N ASP A 81 -10.00 5.75 0.32
CA ASP A 81 -10.67 6.95 0.80
C ASP A 81 -9.82 8.20 0.52
N LEU A 82 -8.48 8.10 0.65
CA LEU A 82 -7.51 9.17 0.40
C LEU A 82 -6.83 9.01 -0.98
N ALA A 83 -7.62 9.16 -2.04
CA ALA A 83 -7.19 8.98 -3.42
C ALA A 83 -7.00 10.30 -4.20
N GLY A 84 -6.48 10.19 -5.41
CA GLY A 84 -6.20 11.32 -6.29
C GLY A 84 -7.44 11.78 -7.05
N HIS A 85 -7.44 13.04 -7.45
CA HIS A 85 -8.45 13.59 -8.33
C HIS A 85 -7.82 14.31 -9.51
N ARG A 86 -8.46 14.21 -10.67
CA ARG A 86 -8.04 14.95 -11.86
C ARG A 86 -8.06 16.45 -11.58
N HIS A 87 -7.02 17.17 -12.01
CA HIS A 87 -6.84 18.60 -11.70
C HIS A 87 -6.55 18.92 -10.22
N ALA A 88 -6.20 17.93 -9.41
CA ALA A 88 -5.73 18.12 -8.05
C ALA A 88 -4.33 17.53 -7.86
N ILE A 89 -3.55 18.17 -6.99
CA ILE A 89 -2.24 17.68 -6.56
C ILE A 89 -2.23 17.53 -5.03
N PRO A 90 -1.67 16.44 -4.49
CA PRO A 90 -1.46 16.31 -3.06
C PRO A 90 -0.28 17.15 -2.59
N LYS A 91 -0.41 17.84 -1.46
CA LYS A 91 0.74 18.46 -0.78
C LYS A 91 1.42 17.50 0.18
N HIS A 92 0.74 16.44 0.55
CA HIS A 92 1.24 15.41 1.42
C HIS A 92 0.93 14.03 0.83
N VAL A 93 1.97 13.21 0.71
CA VAL A 93 1.90 11.86 0.17
C VAL A 93 2.48 10.92 1.21
N GLU A 94 1.66 10.01 1.71
CA GLU A 94 2.08 9.02 2.69
C GLU A 94 2.26 7.66 2.02
N LEU A 95 3.46 7.08 2.13
CA LEU A 95 3.76 5.71 1.73
C LEU A 95 3.82 4.83 2.98
N GLU A 96 2.78 4.03 3.17
CA GLU A 96 2.68 3.06 4.25
C GLU A 96 3.27 1.72 3.80
N LEU A 97 4.26 1.22 4.53
CA LEU A 97 4.92 -0.06 4.28
C LEU A 97 4.69 -1.00 5.48
N LYS A 98 3.80 -1.97 5.29
CA LYS A 98 3.53 -3.01 6.29
C LYS A 98 4.52 -4.16 6.10
N TYR A 99 5.20 -4.56 7.18
CA TYR A 99 6.28 -5.54 7.09
C TYR A 99 6.17 -6.66 8.13
N TYR A 100 6.72 -7.81 7.75
CA TYR A 100 7.04 -8.94 8.60
C TYR A 100 8.54 -8.90 8.94
N GLN A 101 8.88 -8.82 10.23
CA GLN A 101 10.25 -8.97 10.70
C GLN A 101 10.64 -10.46 10.78
N VAL A 102 11.27 -11.00 9.74
CA VAL A 102 11.61 -12.43 9.65
C VAL A 102 12.77 -12.78 10.59
N THR A 103 13.83 -11.98 10.56
CA THR A 103 14.99 -12.07 11.47
C THR A 103 15.29 -10.69 12.02
N LYS A 104 16.29 -10.51 12.90
CA LYS A 104 16.65 -9.16 13.37
C LYS A 104 17.12 -8.21 12.25
N GLU A 105 17.60 -8.77 11.14
CA GLU A 105 18.22 -8.02 10.03
C GLU A 105 17.35 -8.03 8.77
N ARG A 106 16.43 -8.99 8.63
CA ARG A 106 15.59 -9.14 7.44
C ARG A 106 14.15 -8.72 7.70
N LYS A 107 13.72 -7.70 6.97
CA LYS A 107 12.31 -7.28 6.84
C LYS A 107 11.77 -7.79 5.51
N ARG A 108 10.51 -8.18 5.51
CA ARG A 108 9.77 -8.61 4.33
C ARG A 108 8.51 -7.76 4.20
N PHE A 109 8.30 -7.10 3.07
CA PHE A 109 7.09 -6.30 2.87
C PHE A 109 5.89 -7.17 2.52
N VAL A 110 4.77 -6.89 3.17
CA VAL A 110 3.53 -7.65 3.03
C VAL A 110 2.49 -6.84 2.26
N GLU A 111 2.40 -5.55 2.56
CA GLU A 111 1.45 -4.63 1.93
C GLU A 111 2.06 -3.23 1.86
N ALA A 112 1.73 -2.50 0.80
CA ALA A 112 2.17 -1.14 0.59
C ALA A 112 1.03 -0.28 0.06
N ASN A 113 0.74 0.83 0.74
CA ASN A 113 -0.33 1.74 0.38
C ASN A 113 0.19 3.17 0.22
N LEU A 114 -0.45 3.92 -0.68
CA LEU A 114 -0.23 5.34 -0.85
C LEU A 114 -1.49 6.12 -0.48
N PHE A 115 -1.33 7.13 0.35
CA PHE A 115 -2.39 8.04 0.75
C PHE A 115 -2.06 9.43 0.25
N PHE A 116 -3.07 10.09 -0.33
CA PHE A 116 -2.96 11.46 -0.82
C PHE A 116 -3.79 12.38 0.07
N SER A 117 -3.11 13.31 0.74
CA SER A 117 -3.73 14.28 1.64
C SER A 117 -3.32 15.71 1.26
N ASP A 118 -4.04 16.67 1.85
CA ASP A 118 -3.88 18.10 1.56
C ASP A 118 -3.94 18.40 0.05
N LEU A 119 -4.98 17.88 -0.59
CA LEU A 119 -5.23 18.08 -2.01
C LEU A 119 -5.57 19.55 -2.29
N CYS A 120 -4.95 20.11 -3.32
CA CYS A 120 -5.33 21.41 -3.86
C CYS A 120 -5.47 21.35 -5.38
N THR A 121 -6.39 22.14 -5.95
CA THR A 121 -6.59 22.14 -7.39
C THR A 121 -5.56 23.01 -8.12
N THR A 122 -5.09 22.50 -9.26
CA THR A 122 -4.17 23.22 -10.15
C THR A 122 -4.86 24.30 -10.99
N GLN A 123 -6.20 24.38 -10.93
CA GLN A 123 -6.96 25.45 -11.55
C GLN A 123 -6.71 26.76 -10.80
N ALA A 124 -6.43 27.83 -11.56
CA ALA A 124 -6.29 29.15 -10.98
C ALA A 124 -7.60 29.59 -10.29
N PRO A 125 -7.55 30.45 -9.27
CA PRO A 125 -8.76 31.05 -8.70
C PRO A 125 -9.58 31.82 -9.74
N ARG A 126 -10.88 32.00 -9.48
CA ARG A 126 -11.83 32.68 -10.39
C ARG A 126 -11.34 34.05 -10.88
N HIS A 127 -10.71 34.84 -10.00
CA HIS A 127 -10.21 36.17 -10.32
C HIS A 127 -8.96 36.18 -11.23
N PHE A 128 -8.31 35.02 -11.43
CA PHE A 128 -7.22 34.82 -12.38
C PHE A 128 -7.64 34.01 -13.62
N GLY A 129 -8.95 33.87 -13.86
CA GLY A 129 -9.47 33.24 -15.09
C GLY A 129 -9.56 31.71 -15.06
N GLY A 130 -9.57 31.09 -13.88
CA GLY A 130 -9.81 29.65 -13.75
C GLY A 130 -11.23 29.24 -14.13
N SER A 131 -11.40 27.97 -14.53
CA SER A 131 -12.70 27.41 -14.91
C SER A 131 -13.65 27.34 -13.72
N HIS A 132 -14.79 28.03 -13.81
CA HIS A 132 -15.83 28.03 -12.77
C HIS A 132 -16.36 26.62 -12.49
N ASP A 133 -16.66 25.84 -13.53
CA ASP A 133 -17.23 24.49 -13.39
C ASP A 133 -16.31 23.55 -12.62
N ILE A 134 -15.00 23.60 -12.89
CA ILE A 134 -14.02 22.75 -12.21
C ILE A 134 -13.82 23.21 -10.76
N LEU A 135 -13.76 24.52 -10.52
CA LEU A 135 -13.62 25.07 -9.17
C LEU A 135 -14.81 24.73 -8.28
N ASP A 136 -16.03 24.77 -8.82
CA ASP A 136 -17.25 24.44 -8.08
C ASP A 136 -17.29 22.95 -7.75
N MET A 137 -16.99 22.10 -8.72
CA MET A 137 -16.88 20.65 -8.54
C MET A 137 -15.80 20.26 -7.52
N MET A 138 -14.67 20.98 -7.47
CA MET A 138 -13.60 20.74 -6.49
C MET A 138 -14.00 21.23 -5.10
N ASN A 139 -14.67 22.39 -5.02
CA ASN A 139 -15.13 22.96 -3.77
C ASN A 139 -16.21 22.08 -3.10
N GLU A 140 -17.10 21.44 -3.87
CA GLU A 140 -18.04 20.44 -3.37
C GLU A 140 -17.34 19.24 -2.71
N ARG A 141 -16.11 18.94 -3.12
CA ARG A 141 -15.25 17.90 -2.55
C ARG A 141 -14.34 18.42 -1.43
N GLY A 142 -14.46 19.69 -1.07
CA GLY A 142 -13.60 20.34 -0.07
C GLY A 142 -12.18 20.65 -0.56
N ILE A 143 -11.92 20.62 -1.87
CA ILE A 143 -10.62 20.86 -2.47
C ILE A 143 -10.54 22.30 -2.96
N LEU A 144 -9.66 23.08 -2.33
CA LEU A 144 -9.46 24.50 -2.66
C LEU A 144 -8.34 24.68 -3.69
N PRO A 145 -8.30 25.82 -4.42
CA PRO A 145 -7.17 26.17 -5.27
C PRO A 145 -5.85 26.19 -4.51
N CYS A 146 -4.78 25.72 -5.15
CA CYS A 146 -3.45 25.84 -4.58
C CYS A 146 -3.07 27.31 -4.41
N ASP A 147 -2.19 27.59 -3.43
CA ASP A 147 -1.62 28.92 -3.25
C ASP A 147 -0.96 29.41 -4.54
N ILE A 148 -1.27 30.65 -4.91
CA ILE A 148 -0.75 31.33 -6.09
C ILE A 148 0.08 32.56 -5.71
N ASP A 149 0.94 32.98 -6.62
CA ASP A 149 1.67 34.24 -6.57
C ASP A 149 0.83 35.41 -7.10
N ILE A 150 1.42 36.61 -7.10
CA ILE A 150 0.79 37.84 -7.62
C ILE A 150 0.45 37.76 -9.13
N ASN A 151 1.04 36.81 -9.86
CA ASN A 151 0.83 36.60 -11.28
C ASN A 151 -0.21 35.50 -11.57
N GLY A 152 -0.82 34.91 -10.53
CA GLY A 152 -1.77 33.80 -10.68
C GLY A 152 -1.11 32.44 -10.93
N VAL A 153 0.21 32.32 -10.73
CA VAL A 153 0.96 31.07 -10.90
C VAL A 153 1.06 30.35 -9.55
N ILE A 154 0.97 29.01 -9.55
CA ILE A 154 1.09 28.22 -8.32
C ILE A 154 2.43 28.51 -7.63
N LYS A 155 2.34 28.96 -6.37
CA LYS A 155 3.46 29.43 -5.54
C LYS A 155 4.48 28.34 -5.25
N SER A 156 4.04 27.09 -5.11
CA SER A 156 4.93 25.95 -4.89
C SER A 156 4.41 24.68 -5.54
N GLN A 157 5.31 23.98 -6.24
CA GLN A 157 5.12 22.62 -6.77
C GLN A 157 5.79 21.56 -5.87
N SER A 158 6.12 21.92 -4.63
CA SER A 158 6.64 20.96 -3.66
C SER A 158 5.52 20.16 -2.99
N TYR A 159 5.85 18.95 -2.58
CA TYR A 159 5.05 18.09 -1.71
C TYR A 159 5.96 17.38 -0.70
N ASN A 160 5.39 16.95 0.42
CA ASN A 160 6.09 16.12 1.39
C ASN A 160 5.75 14.66 1.12
N LEU A 161 6.77 13.81 0.96
CA LEU A 161 6.65 12.37 0.93
C LEU A 161 7.02 11.83 2.31
N GLU A 162 6.07 11.24 3.00
CA GLU A 162 6.30 10.55 4.27
C GLU A 162 6.31 9.04 4.05
N ILE A 163 7.30 8.36 4.62
CA ILE A 163 7.41 6.91 4.55
C ILE A 163 7.26 6.36 5.96
N HIS A 164 6.22 5.55 6.16
CA HIS A 164 5.87 4.93 7.43
C HIS A 164 6.06 3.43 7.37
N TYR A 165 6.70 2.85 8.40
CA TYR A 165 6.92 1.42 8.50
C TYR A 165 6.12 0.82 9.65
N TYR A 166 5.18 -0.06 9.34
CA TYR A 166 4.34 -0.70 10.36
C TYR A 166 4.62 -2.21 10.46
N PRO A 167 5.04 -2.71 11.63
CA PRO A 167 5.16 -4.14 11.85
C PRO A 167 3.76 -4.76 11.94
N LEU A 168 3.54 -5.86 11.21
CA LEU A 168 2.31 -6.62 11.33
C LEU A 168 2.36 -7.58 12.53
N PRO A 169 1.27 -7.67 13.32
CA PRO A 169 1.18 -8.63 14.41
C PRO A 169 1.06 -10.06 13.89
N TRP A 170 1.35 -11.03 14.76
CA TRP A 170 1.45 -12.44 14.39
C TRP A 170 0.19 -13.00 13.72
N PHE A 171 -1.01 -12.64 14.21
CA PHE A 171 -2.27 -13.13 13.63
C PHE A 171 -2.55 -12.55 12.24
N ASP A 172 -2.20 -11.29 11.99
CA ASP A 172 -2.36 -10.68 10.67
C ASP A 172 -1.45 -11.34 9.65
N LEU A 173 -0.21 -11.66 10.06
CA LEU A 173 0.74 -12.40 9.24
C LEU A 173 0.24 -13.82 8.92
N LEU A 174 -0.36 -14.49 9.91
CA LEU A 174 -0.95 -15.81 9.73
C LEU A 174 -2.12 -15.77 8.74
N ASN A 175 -3.02 -14.80 8.88
CA ASN A 175 -4.18 -14.63 7.99
C ASN A 175 -3.77 -14.28 6.55
N ARG A 176 -2.60 -13.67 6.38
CA ARG A 176 -2.05 -13.27 5.08
C ARG A 176 -1.12 -14.33 4.46
N PHE A 177 -0.99 -15.49 5.09
CA PHE A 177 -0.15 -16.59 4.60
C PHE A 177 1.35 -16.26 4.50
N GLU A 178 1.88 -15.37 5.35
CA GLU A 178 3.26 -14.87 5.24
C GLU A 178 4.35 -15.75 5.90
N PHE A 179 3.96 -16.66 6.80
CA PHE A 179 4.87 -17.61 7.44
C PHE A 179 5.35 -18.76 6.54
N SER A 180 6.30 -19.55 7.04
CA SER A 180 6.72 -20.81 6.41
C SER A 180 5.60 -21.87 6.49
N GLN A 181 5.55 -22.76 5.48
CA GLN A 181 4.61 -23.87 5.39
C GLN A 181 4.58 -24.74 6.66
N GLY A 182 5.72 -24.91 7.34
CA GLY A 182 5.80 -25.67 8.58
C GLY A 182 4.97 -25.08 9.72
N ILE A 183 4.88 -23.76 9.82
CA ILE A 183 4.07 -23.08 10.85
C ILE A 183 2.59 -23.36 10.61
N TYR A 184 2.15 -23.28 9.36
CA TYR A 184 0.77 -23.60 8.99
C TYR A 184 0.42 -25.06 9.26
N PHE A 185 1.33 -26.00 8.93
CA PHE A 185 1.12 -27.41 9.21
C PHE A 185 0.88 -27.67 10.71
N VAL A 186 1.72 -27.10 11.57
CA VAL A 186 1.56 -27.23 13.03
C VAL A 186 0.27 -26.59 13.50
N PHE A 187 -0.02 -25.36 13.06
CA PHE A 187 -1.20 -24.61 13.47
C PHE A 187 -2.50 -25.32 13.09
N TYR A 188 -2.63 -25.76 11.83
CA TYR A 188 -3.81 -26.50 11.36
C TYR A 188 -3.94 -27.86 12.03
N THR A 189 -2.84 -28.54 12.33
CA THR A 189 -2.86 -29.80 13.09
C THR A 189 -3.39 -29.59 14.50
N LEU A 190 -2.94 -28.55 15.20
CA LEU A 190 -3.43 -28.22 16.54
C LEU A 190 -4.93 -27.87 16.53
N ILE A 191 -5.38 -27.07 15.55
CA ILE A 191 -6.80 -26.76 15.39
C ILE A 191 -7.61 -28.04 15.13
N ALA A 192 -7.14 -28.92 14.25
CA ALA A 192 -7.81 -30.18 13.98
C ALA A 192 -7.93 -31.05 15.24
N LEU A 193 -6.87 -31.14 16.06
CA LEU A 193 -6.90 -31.86 17.33
C LEU A 193 -7.91 -31.27 18.32
N VAL A 194 -8.00 -29.94 18.42
CA VAL A 194 -8.99 -29.25 19.26
C VAL A 194 -10.41 -29.55 18.79
N ILE A 195 -10.68 -29.46 17.47
CA ILE A 195 -11.99 -29.76 16.89
C ILE A 195 -12.38 -31.23 17.15
N CYS A 196 -11.46 -32.16 16.91
CA CYS A 196 -11.68 -33.58 17.21
C CYS A 196 -11.94 -33.83 18.70
N SER A 197 -11.24 -33.13 19.58
CA SER A 197 -11.42 -33.25 21.04
C SER A 197 -12.79 -32.74 21.49
N ILE A 198 -13.25 -31.61 20.96
CA ILE A 198 -14.59 -31.06 21.25
C ILE A 198 -15.67 -32.02 20.72
N GLY A 199 -15.52 -32.50 19.48
CA GLY A 199 -16.45 -33.47 18.90
C GLY A 199 -16.51 -34.77 19.72
N GLY A 200 -15.36 -35.29 20.14
CA GLY A 200 -15.25 -36.45 21.02
C GLY A 200 -15.88 -36.21 22.39
N PHE A 201 -15.69 -35.02 22.98
CA PHE A 201 -16.31 -34.64 24.24
C PHE A 201 -17.84 -34.59 24.13
N VAL A 202 -18.39 -33.90 23.12
CA VAL A 202 -19.84 -33.81 22.89
C VAL A 202 -20.45 -35.18 22.61
N TYR A 203 -19.79 -36.00 21.80
CA TYR A 203 -20.20 -37.38 21.56
C TYR A 203 -20.20 -38.19 22.86
N GLY A 204 -19.13 -38.08 23.65
CA GLY A 204 -18.98 -38.75 24.94
C GLY A 204 -20.07 -38.36 25.94
N THR A 205 -20.34 -37.07 26.12
CA THR A 205 -21.39 -36.58 27.01
C THR A 205 -22.77 -37.06 26.56
N ASN A 206 -23.07 -36.99 25.25
CA ASN A 206 -24.33 -37.50 24.72
C ASN A 206 -24.47 -39.00 24.98
N ARG A 207 -23.40 -39.79 24.78
CA ARG A 207 -23.42 -41.24 24.99
C ARG A 207 -23.61 -41.64 26.46
N ILE A 208 -23.05 -40.87 27.39
CA ILE A 208 -23.16 -41.13 28.83
C ILE A 208 -24.53 -40.69 29.38
N LEU A 209 -25.02 -39.53 28.95
CA LEU A 209 -26.21 -38.90 29.53
C LEU A 209 -27.52 -39.30 28.83
N THR A 210 -27.49 -39.69 27.57
CA THR A 210 -28.70 -40.14 26.84
C THR A 210 -28.70 -41.66 26.66
N LYS A 211 -29.66 -42.34 27.31
CA LYS A 211 -29.96 -43.78 27.13
C LYS A 211 -30.70 -44.08 25.82
N LEU A 212 -30.50 -43.28 24.78
CA LEU A 212 -31.10 -43.55 23.48
C LEU A 212 -30.37 -44.76 22.85
N ARG A 213 -31.10 -45.87 22.71
CA ARG A 213 -30.61 -47.13 22.10
C ARG A 213 -30.10 -46.92 20.66
N HIS A 214 -30.49 -45.81 20.03
CA HIS A 214 -30.11 -45.42 18.66
C HIS A 214 -29.59 -43.97 18.70
N PRO A 215 -28.40 -43.67 18.14
CA PRO A 215 -27.91 -42.29 18.05
C PRO A 215 -28.86 -41.43 17.19
N PRO A 216 -28.97 -40.12 17.45
CA PRO A 216 -29.69 -39.21 16.57
C PRO A 216 -29.08 -39.25 15.16
N ARG A 217 -29.94 -39.32 14.14
CA ARG A 217 -29.56 -39.31 12.73
C ARG A 217 -29.01 -37.95 12.32
#